data_AF-A0A1Y2ZY85-F1
#
_entry.id   AF-A0A1Y2ZY85-F1
#
_cell.length_a   1.000
_cell.length_b   1.000
_cell.length_c   1.000
_cell.angle_alpha   90.00
_cell.angle_beta   90.00
_cell.angle_gamma   90.00
#
_symmetry.space_group_name_H-M   'P 1'
#
loop_
_entity.id
_entity.type
_entity.pdbx_description
1 polymer ?
#
loop_
_entity_poly.entity_id
_entity_poly.type
_entity_poly.pdbx_seq_one_letter_code
_entity_poly.pdbx_strand_id
1 'polypeptide(L)'
;MPIKSGAYWVTWVENNAKNSRKMSELNTAFKANAEAFIKALEDAGATVKIRNTKRSAKSAYLFHWSWKIALGKCKASDAEKMAGVDIEWDHGDDEKSKSAALEMVTGFGLAVPPQSTDAPSLTSNHIAGKAIDMDITWTGTIKVKKKDNTEVSVIYMANVNANTVLHTIGASYNVIKRTTDAPHWSVNGG
;
A
#
# COMPACT_ATOMS: atom_id res chain seq x y z
N MET A 1 -25.84 -12.54 11.21
CA MET A 1 -25.11 -12.32 12.48
C MET A 1 -23.71 -11.82 12.13
N PRO A 2 -23.15 -10.87 12.89
CA PRO A 2 -21.77 -10.41 12.68
C PRO A 2 -20.77 -11.57 12.78
N ILE A 3 -19.73 -11.56 11.95
CA ILE A 3 -18.65 -12.56 11.94
C ILE A 3 -17.41 -11.95 12.58
N LYS A 4 -16.83 -12.65 13.55
CA LYS A 4 -15.61 -12.21 14.25
C LYS A 4 -14.48 -11.91 13.26
N SER A 5 -13.69 -10.88 13.56
CA SER A 5 -12.44 -10.58 12.84
C SER A 5 -11.53 -11.82 12.79
N GLY A 6 -10.64 -11.89 11.79
CA GLY A 6 -9.75 -13.04 11.57
C GLY A 6 -9.73 -13.51 10.12
N ALA A 7 -9.18 -14.71 9.88
CA ALA A 7 -8.93 -15.27 8.55
C ALA A 7 -10.14 -15.25 7.59
N TYR A 8 -11.39 -15.39 8.09
CA TYR A 8 -12.60 -15.29 7.26
C TYR A 8 -12.63 -14.00 6.43
N TRP A 9 -12.26 -12.87 7.06
CA TRP A 9 -12.32 -11.56 6.41
C TRP A 9 -11.22 -11.37 5.36
N VAL A 10 -10.14 -12.14 5.44
CA VAL A 10 -9.12 -12.20 4.39
C VAL A 10 -9.72 -12.79 3.12
N THR A 11 -10.32 -13.97 3.21
CA THR A 11 -11.03 -14.60 2.09
C THR A 11 -12.23 -13.79 1.61
N TRP A 12 -12.95 -13.15 2.54
CA TRP A 12 -14.10 -12.31 2.19
C TRP A 12 -13.69 -11.15 1.27
N VAL A 13 -12.56 -10.49 1.55
CA VAL A 13 -12.05 -9.39 0.70
C VAL A 13 -11.74 -9.88 -0.71
N GLU A 14 -11.13 -11.06 -0.85
CA GLU A 14 -10.79 -11.61 -2.17
C GLU A 14 -12.01 -11.85 -3.05
N ASN A 15 -13.16 -12.18 -2.44
CA ASN A 15 -14.40 -12.49 -3.14
C ASN A 15 -15.31 -11.27 -3.35
N ASN A 16 -15.30 -10.29 -2.42
CA ASN A 16 -16.32 -9.24 -2.37
C ASN A 16 -15.77 -7.82 -2.52
N ALA A 17 -14.47 -7.63 -2.34
CA ALA A 17 -13.86 -6.31 -2.21
C ALA A 17 -12.47 -6.24 -2.86
N LYS A 18 -12.17 -7.16 -3.78
CA LYS A 18 -10.82 -7.42 -4.29
C LYS A 18 -10.14 -6.15 -4.80
N ASN A 19 -8.95 -5.89 -4.29
CA ASN A 19 -8.13 -4.80 -4.81
C ASN A 19 -7.52 -5.18 -6.17
N SER A 20 -7.26 -4.17 -6.99
CA SER A 20 -6.65 -4.35 -8.29
C SER A 20 -5.12 -4.33 -8.21
N ARG A 21 -4.47 -5.01 -9.15
CA ARG A 21 -3.04 -4.86 -9.47
C ARG A 21 -2.82 -4.34 -10.89
N LYS A 22 -3.90 -3.98 -11.58
CA LYS A 22 -3.87 -3.57 -12.98
C LYS A 22 -3.58 -2.09 -13.07
N MET A 23 -2.60 -1.72 -13.89
CA MET A 23 -2.33 -0.33 -14.25
C MET A 23 -3.53 0.34 -14.92
N SER A 24 -4.34 -0.43 -15.66
CA SER A 24 -5.56 0.06 -16.31
C SER A 24 -6.63 0.59 -15.35
N GLU A 25 -6.58 0.22 -14.06
CA GLU A 25 -7.51 0.69 -13.03
C GLU A 25 -7.04 1.95 -12.31
N LEU A 26 -5.85 2.47 -12.66
CA LEU A 26 -5.39 3.76 -12.19
C LEU A 26 -6.14 4.89 -12.92
N ASN A 27 -6.25 6.03 -12.24
CA ASN A 27 -6.71 7.27 -12.85
C ASN A 27 -5.83 7.59 -14.07
N THR A 28 -6.44 7.98 -15.19
CA THR A 28 -5.77 8.17 -16.49
C THR A 28 -4.50 9.02 -16.41
N ALA A 29 -4.53 10.15 -15.69
CA ALA A 29 -3.38 11.05 -15.59
C ALA A 29 -2.25 10.42 -14.77
N PHE A 30 -2.59 9.79 -13.63
CA PHE A 30 -1.60 9.12 -12.80
C PHE A 30 -1.04 7.86 -13.46
N LYS A 31 -1.88 7.11 -14.19
CA LYS A 31 -1.50 5.92 -14.95
C LYS A 31 -0.34 6.21 -15.90
N ALA A 32 -0.47 7.23 -16.75
CA ALA A 32 0.56 7.58 -17.72
C ALA A 32 1.90 7.95 -17.05
N ASN A 33 1.83 8.68 -15.93
CA ASN A 33 3.01 9.03 -15.13
C ASN A 33 3.68 7.78 -14.50
N ALA A 34 2.88 6.89 -13.92
CA ALA A 34 3.37 5.65 -13.32
C ALA A 34 3.97 4.70 -14.37
N GLU A 35 3.33 4.55 -15.54
CA GLU A 35 3.87 3.76 -16.65
C GLU A 35 5.22 4.30 -17.14
N ALA A 36 5.35 5.61 -17.29
CA ALA A 36 6.62 6.24 -17.69
C ALA A 36 7.72 6.05 -16.64
N PHE A 37 7.40 6.18 -15.35
CA PHE A 37 8.35 5.95 -14.26
C PHE A 37 8.82 4.49 -14.19
N ILE A 38 7.87 3.54 -14.22
CA ILE A 38 8.16 2.10 -14.20
C ILE A 38 9.03 1.73 -15.39
N LYS A 39 8.67 2.21 -16.59
CA LYS A 39 9.46 1.97 -17.79
C LYS A 39 10.90 2.49 -17.65
N ALA A 40 11.09 3.69 -17.10
CA ALA A 40 12.43 4.24 -16.91
C ALA A 40 13.28 3.39 -15.94
N LEU A 41 12.66 2.82 -14.90
CA LEU A 41 13.33 1.89 -13.98
C LEU A 41 13.69 0.57 -14.67
N GLU A 42 12.75 -0.01 -15.42
CA GLU A 42 12.94 -1.28 -16.13
C GLU A 42 13.98 -1.18 -17.25
N ASP A 43 13.97 -0.08 -18.01
CA ASP A 43 14.98 0.21 -19.04
C ASP A 43 16.40 0.35 -18.43
N ALA A 44 16.49 0.74 -17.16
CA ALA A 44 17.74 0.85 -16.41
C ALA A 44 18.18 -0.47 -15.73
N GLY A 45 17.39 -1.55 -15.88
CA GLY A 45 17.69 -2.88 -15.34
C GLY A 45 17.08 -3.17 -13.97
N ALA A 46 16.13 -2.37 -13.49
CA ALA A 46 15.36 -2.69 -12.29
C ALA A 46 14.18 -3.61 -12.59
N THR A 47 13.79 -4.40 -11.60
CA THR A 47 12.53 -5.16 -11.60
C THR A 47 11.51 -4.41 -10.75
N VAL A 48 10.34 -4.12 -11.32
CA VAL A 48 9.21 -3.52 -10.61
C VAL A 48 8.09 -4.54 -10.46
N LYS A 49 7.66 -4.79 -9.23
CA LYS A 49 6.52 -5.67 -8.92
C LYS A 49 5.38 -4.87 -8.35
N ILE A 50 4.29 -4.75 -9.11
CA ILE A 50 3.06 -4.09 -8.67
C ILE A 50 2.36 -4.96 -7.62
N ARG A 51 2.18 -4.40 -6.43
CA ARG A 51 1.48 -5.04 -5.31
C ARG A 51 0.02 -4.67 -5.27
N ASN A 52 -0.30 -3.41 -5.54
CA ASN A 52 -1.66 -2.89 -5.48
C ASN A 52 -1.83 -1.61 -6.31
N THR A 53 -2.98 -1.45 -6.96
CA THR A 53 -3.41 -0.21 -7.63
C THR A 53 -4.69 0.28 -6.97
N LYS A 54 -5.86 0.07 -7.59
CA LYS A 54 -7.15 0.52 -7.04
C LYS A 54 -7.58 -0.34 -5.86
N ARG A 55 -7.88 0.31 -4.73
CA ARG A 55 -8.37 -0.33 -3.48
C ARG A 55 -9.86 -0.06 -3.32
N SER A 56 -10.63 -1.07 -2.94
CA SER A 56 -12.03 -0.84 -2.59
C SER A 56 -12.15 -0.13 -1.23
N ALA A 57 -13.21 0.66 -1.03
CA ALA A 57 -13.44 1.30 0.27
C ALA A 57 -13.58 0.28 1.40
N LYS A 58 -14.22 -0.87 1.12
CA LYS A 58 -14.40 -1.97 2.09
C LYS A 58 -13.08 -2.63 2.48
N SER A 59 -12.16 -2.82 1.54
CA SER A 59 -10.81 -3.29 1.87
C SER A 59 -10.02 -2.26 2.65
N ALA A 60 -10.09 -0.97 2.26
CA ALA A 60 -9.42 0.09 3.00
C ALA A 60 -9.88 0.14 4.47
N TYR A 61 -11.19 -0.01 4.69
CA TYR A 61 -11.79 -0.14 6.03
C TYR A 61 -11.21 -1.32 6.82
N LEU A 62 -11.25 -2.53 6.27
CA LEU A 62 -10.75 -3.73 6.95
C LEU A 62 -9.25 -3.63 7.24
N PHE A 63 -8.46 -3.07 6.32
CA PHE A 63 -7.02 -2.91 6.48
C PHE A 63 -6.68 -1.87 7.56
N HIS A 64 -7.40 -0.75 7.58
CA HIS A 64 -7.20 0.32 8.56
C HIS A 64 -7.39 -0.18 9.99
N TRP A 65 -8.55 -0.78 10.24
CA TRP A 65 -8.93 -1.20 11.58
C TRP A 65 -8.15 -2.43 12.04
N SER A 66 -7.90 -3.42 11.15
CA SER A 66 -7.06 -4.56 11.54
C SER A 66 -5.66 -4.13 11.92
N TRP A 67 -5.06 -3.20 11.17
CA TRP A 67 -3.72 -2.68 11.47
C TRP A 67 -3.69 -1.94 12.81
N LYS A 68 -4.64 -1.02 13.05
CA LYS A 68 -4.66 -0.25 14.30
C LYS A 68 -4.92 -1.13 15.52
N ILE A 69 -5.87 -2.07 15.42
CA ILE A 69 -6.20 -2.97 16.52
C ILE A 69 -5.02 -3.91 16.80
N ALA A 70 -4.48 -4.60 15.77
CA ALA A 70 -3.39 -5.55 15.93
C ALA A 70 -2.14 -4.94 16.57
N LEU A 71 -1.83 -3.68 16.25
CA LEU A 71 -0.68 -2.96 16.80
C LEU A 71 -0.98 -2.19 18.09
N GLY A 72 -2.15 -2.41 18.70
CA GLY A 72 -2.56 -1.78 19.96
C GLY A 72 -2.67 -0.25 19.87
N LYS A 73 -2.91 0.29 18.67
CA LYS A 73 -3.08 1.73 18.41
C LYS A 73 -4.50 2.21 18.67
N CYS A 74 -5.47 1.29 18.78
CA CYS A 74 -6.83 1.55 19.23
C CYS A 74 -7.44 0.29 19.85
N LYS A 75 -8.57 0.43 20.53
CA LYS A 75 -9.39 -0.69 20.98
C LYS A 75 -10.25 -1.23 19.83
N ALA A 76 -10.72 -2.47 19.97
CA ALA A 76 -11.65 -3.05 19.01
C ALA A 76 -12.98 -2.27 18.90
N SER A 77 -13.46 -1.75 20.03
CA SER A 77 -14.66 -0.91 20.13
C SER A 77 -14.55 0.43 19.39
N ASP A 78 -13.32 0.89 19.09
CA ASP A 78 -13.11 2.17 18.40
C ASP A 78 -13.40 2.05 16.89
N ALA A 79 -13.48 0.83 16.37
CA ALA A 79 -13.74 0.59 14.96
C ALA A 79 -15.18 0.96 14.59
N GLU A 80 -15.32 2.01 13.77
CA GLU A 80 -16.60 2.44 13.23
C GLU A 80 -17.25 1.31 12.40
N LYS A 81 -18.58 1.26 12.34
CA LYS A 81 -19.27 0.28 11.48
C LYS A 81 -19.21 0.69 10.02
N MET A 82 -19.04 -0.28 9.11
CA MET A 82 -19.13 -0.05 7.67
C MET A 82 -20.29 -0.85 7.06
N ALA A 83 -21.16 -0.16 6.31
CA ALA A 83 -22.28 -0.79 5.63
C ALA A 83 -21.81 -1.90 4.66
N GLY A 84 -22.42 -3.08 4.79
CA GLY A 84 -22.08 -4.26 3.98
C GLY A 84 -20.72 -4.88 4.30
N VAL A 85 -20.22 -4.67 5.51
CA VAL A 85 -19.08 -5.36 6.15
C VAL A 85 -19.51 -5.72 7.58
N ASP A 86 -20.18 -6.86 7.75
CA ASP A 86 -20.74 -7.31 9.03
C ASP A 86 -19.68 -7.94 9.96
N ILE A 87 -18.56 -7.24 10.16
CA ILE A 87 -17.45 -7.67 11.01
C ILE A 87 -17.70 -7.35 12.48
N GLU A 88 -17.33 -8.28 13.34
CA GLU A 88 -17.31 -8.11 14.78
C GLU A 88 -15.85 -8.05 15.26
N TRP A 89 -15.37 -6.84 15.55
CA TRP A 89 -13.98 -6.61 15.97
C TRP A 89 -13.70 -7.01 17.42
N ASP A 90 -14.69 -6.86 18.29
CA ASP A 90 -14.55 -7.11 19.73
C ASP A 90 -14.82 -8.59 20.03
N HIS A 91 -13.83 -9.30 20.56
CA HIS A 91 -13.95 -10.71 20.95
C HIS A 91 -14.36 -10.89 22.42
N GLY A 92 -14.73 -9.80 23.11
CA GLY A 92 -14.96 -9.76 24.56
C GLY A 92 -13.66 -9.81 25.37
N ASP A 93 -12.52 -9.72 24.69
CA ASP A 93 -11.18 -9.80 25.25
C ASP A 93 -10.21 -9.06 24.32
N ASP A 94 -9.40 -8.16 24.87
CA ASP A 94 -8.50 -7.30 24.09
C ASP A 94 -7.43 -8.10 23.36
N GLU A 95 -6.87 -9.14 23.99
CA GLU A 95 -5.80 -9.94 23.39
C GLU A 95 -6.32 -10.84 22.27
N LYS A 96 -7.52 -11.42 22.43
CA LYS A 96 -8.19 -12.15 21.33
C LYS A 96 -8.50 -11.21 20.15
N SER A 97 -8.96 -10.00 20.43
CA SER A 97 -9.27 -9.02 19.39
C SER A 97 -8.03 -8.59 18.61
N LYS A 98 -6.91 -8.34 19.29
CA LYS A 98 -5.60 -8.07 18.67
C LYS A 98 -5.09 -9.24 17.86
N SER A 99 -5.17 -10.46 18.39
CA SER A 99 -4.71 -11.67 17.71
C SER A 99 -5.48 -11.91 16.42
N ALA A 100 -6.81 -11.80 16.44
CA ALA A 100 -7.64 -11.91 15.25
C ALA A 100 -7.38 -10.81 14.22
N ALA A 101 -7.16 -9.57 14.67
CA ALA A 101 -6.76 -8.47 13.79
C ALA A 101 -5.37 -8.71 13.17
N LEU A 102 -4.43 -9.31 13.91
CA LEU A 102 -3.10 -9.65 13.42
C LEU A 102 -3.13 -10.76 12.35
N GLU A 103 -4.03 -11.74 12.48
CA GLU A 103 -4.28 -12.71 11.40
C GLU A 103 -4.65 -12.00 10.10
N MET A 104 -5.52 -10.99 10.18
CA MET A 104 -5.93 -10.20 9.02
C MET A 104 -4.78 -9.37 8.46
N VAL A 105 -3.99 -8.69 9.31
CA VAL A 105 -2.78 -7.95 8.89
C VAL A 105 -1.83 -8.86 8.10
N THR A 106 -1.60 -10.08 8.61
CA THR A 106 -0.75 -11.08 7.99
C THR A 106 -1.33 -11.59 6.68
N GLY A 107 -2.62 -11.98 6.67
CA GLY A 107 -3.29 -12.49 5.48
C GLY A 107 -3.43 -11.47 4.36
N PHE A 108 -3.61 -10.19 4.71
CA PHE A 108 -3.60 -9.09 3.74
C PHE A 108 -2.20 -8.69 3.27
N GLY A 109 -1.15 -9.13 3.97
CA GLY A 109 0.24 -8.76 3.69
C GLY A 109 0.50 -7.26 3.93
N LEU A 110 -0.09 -6.66 4.96
CA LEU A 110 0.12 -5.25 5.27
C LEU A 110 1.51 -5.03 5.85
N ALA A 111 2.17 -3.95 5.43
CA ALA A 111 3.40 -3.51 6.07
C ALA A 111 3.12 -3.00 7.49
N VAL A 112 3.99 -3.34 8.43
CA VAL A 112 3.96 -2.92 9.83
C VAL A 112 5.30 -2.26 10.19
N PRO A 113 5.46 -1.66 11.38
CA PRO A 113 6.73 -1.04 11.75
C PRO A 113 7.89 -2.05 11.74
N PRO A 114 9.11 -1.64 11.32
CA PRO A 114 9.50 -0.28 10.92
C PRO A 114 9.19 0.08 9.45
N GLN A 115 8.68 -0.84 8.63
CA GLN A 115 8.47 -0.62 7.19
C GLN A 115 7.30 0.32 6.89
N SER A 116 6.27 0.28 7.73
CA SER A 116 5.19 1.27 7.73
C SER A 116 4.80 1.65 9.15
N THR A 117 4.74 2.95 9.42
CA THR A 117 4.28 3.48 10.72
C THR A 117 2.85 4.02 10.68
N ASP A 118 2.22 3.99 9.50
CA ASP A 118 0.91 4.55 9.27
C ASP A 118 -0.09 3.45 8.91
N ALA A 119 -1.26 3.49 9.53
CA ALA A 119 -2.37 2.64 9.12
C ALA A 119 -2.79 2.98 7.67
N PRO A 120 -3.23 1.99 6.88
CA PRO A 120 -3.86 2.24 5.59
C PRO A 120 -4.99 3.28 5.73
N SER A 121 -4.97 4.33 4.91
CA SER A 121 -5.92 5.44 5.04
C SER A 121 -7.32 5.09 4.51
N LEU A 122 -8.37 5.49 5.24
CA LEU A 122 -9.78 5.37 4.83
C LEU A 122 -10.13 6.30 3.66
N THR A 123 -9.35 7.36 3.43
CA THR A 123 -9.50 8.31 2.31
C THR A 123 -8.27 8.26 1.40
N SER A 124 -7.70 7.07 1.22
CA SER A 124 -6.45 6.86 0.49
C SER A 124 -6.59 7.17 -1.01
N ASN A 125 -5.51 7.68 -1.61
CA ASN A 125 -5.36 7.80 -3.06
C ASN A 125 -5.57 6.47 -3.81
N HIS A 126 -5.36 5.31 -3.18
CA HIS A 126 -5.68 4.01 -3.79
C HIS A 126 -7.17 3.87 -4.14
N ILE A 127 -8.07 4.47 -3.36
CA ILE A 127 -9.52 4.42 -3.63
C ILE A 127 -9.84 5.19 -4.91
N ALA A 128 -9.16 6.33 -5.10
CA ALA A 128 -9.29 7.17 -6.29
C ALA A 128 -8.43 6.69 -7.49
N GLY A 129 -7.69 5.58 -7.36
CA GLY A 129 -6.75 5.11 -8.39
C GLY A 129 -5.56 6.04 -8.63
N LYS A 130 -5.19 6.86 -7.64
CA LYS A 130 -4.10 7.86 -7.70
C LYS A 130 -2.84 7.43 -6.93
N ALA A 131 -2.78 6.16 -6.53
CA ALA A 131 -1.64 5.55 -5.85
C ALA A 131 -1.38 4.14 -6.38
N ILE A 132 -0.13 3.71 -6.23
CA ILE A 132 0.37 2.40 -6.59
C ILE A 132 1.36 1.93 -5.52
N ASP A 133 1.19 0.68 -5.10
CA ASP A 133 2.12 -0.01 -4.21
C ASP A 133 3.05 -0.86 -5.07
N MET A 134 4.37 -0.69 -4.92
CA MET A 134 5.37 -1.39 -5.73
C MET A 134 6.55 -1.84 -4.88
N ASP A 135 7.07 -3.03 -5.20
CA ASP A 135 8.44 -3.39 -4.82
C ASP A 135 9.36 -3.11 -6.01
N ILE A 136 10.49 -2.44 -5.74
CA ILE A 136 11.47 -2.07 -6.76
C ILE A 136 12.82 -2.64 -6.33
N THR A 137 13.41 -3.49 -7.16
CA THR A 137 14.66 -4.19 -6.83
C THR A 137 15.62 -4.18 -8.01
N TRP A 138 16.92 -4.02 -7.74
CA TRP A 138 18.00 -4.13 -8.72
C TRP A 138 19.31 -4.45 -7.99
N THR A 139 20.40 -4.67 -8.73
CA THR A 139 21.74 -4.90 -8.17
C THR A 139 22.70 -3.77 -8.54
N GLY A 140 23.62 -3.46 -7.63
CA GLY A 140 24.66 -2.45 -7.86
C GLY A 140 24.11 -1.02 -8.04
N THR A 141 24.73 -0.29 -8.97
CA THR A 141 24.32 1.06 -9.37
C THR A 141 23.73 0.99 -10.76
N ILE A 142 22.53 1.55 -10.94
CA ILE A 142 21.87 1.71 -12.24
C ILE A 142 21.82 3.18 -12.64
N LYS A 143 21.72 3.48 -13.94
CA LYS A 143 21.50 4.83 -14.46
C LYS A 143 20.07 4.95 -14.93
N VAL A 144 19.28 5.77 -14.25
CA VAL A 144 17.85 5.93 -14.54
C VAL A 144 17.60 7.31 -15.13
N LYS A 145 16.80 7.36 -16.20
CA LYS A 145 16.37 8.63 -16.80
C LYS A 145 15.27 9.28 -15.97
N LYS A 146 15.44 10.57 -15.66
CA LYS A 146 14.33 11.44 -15.24
C LYS A 146 13.45 11.78 -16.43
N LYS A 147 12.28 12.37 -16.17
CA LYS A 147 11.31 12.78 -17.21
C LYS A 147 11.87 13.78 -18.23
N ASP A 148 12.87 14.57 -17.84
CA ASP A 148 13.59 15.51 -18.71
C ASP A 148 14.70 14.84 -19.57
N ASN A 149 14.79 13.50 -19.56
CA ASN A 149 15.82 12.66 -20.18
C ASN A 149 17.22 12.75 -19.58
N THR A 150 17.45 13.53 -18.53
CA THR A 150 18.75 13.51 -17.84
C THR A 150 18.87 12.23 -17.00
N GLU A 151 20.07 11.66 -16.95
CA GLU A 151 20.35 10.41 -16.26
C GLU A 151 20.90 10.66 -14.85
N VAL A 152 20.49 9.81 -13.90
CA VAL A 152 20.95 9.84 -12.52
C VAL A 152 21.38 8.43 -12.10
N SER A 153 22.56 8.32 -11.48
CA SER A 153 23.02 7.07 -10.89
C SER A 153 22.31 6.81 -9.57
N VAL A 154 21.76 5.61 -9.41
CA VAL A 154 21.01 5.19 -8.21
C VAL A 154 21.60 3.92 -7.64
N ILE A 155 21.98 3.97 -6.37
CA ILE A 155 22.43 2.79 -5.61
C ILE A 155 21.20 2.12 -4.99
N TYR A 156 21.15 0.79 -5.04
CA TYR A 156 20.11 0.02 -4.36
C TYR A 156 20.17 0.24 -2.84
N MET A 157 19.00 0.43 -2.23
CA MET A 157 18.85 0.47 -0.78
C MET A 157 17.71 -0.45 -0.37
N ALA A 158 17.98 -1.37 0.56
CA ALA A 158 16.95 -2.25 1.11
C ALA A 158 15.83 -1.45 1.80
N ASN A 159 16.18 -0.33 2.43
CA ASN A 159 15.21 0.64 2.94
C ASN A 159 14.87 1.67 1.85
N VAL A 160 13.85 1.38 1.06
CA VAL A 160 13.36 2.30 0.00
C VAL A 160 12.93 3.65 0.56
N ASN A 161 12.44 3.73 1.81
CA ASN A 161 12.03 4.99 2.43
C ASN A 161 13.20 5.97 2.65
N ALA A 162 14.44 5.48 2.61
CA ALA A 162 15.64 6.30 2.72
C ALA A 162 16.31 6.61 1.38
N ASN A 163 15.83 6.03 0.26
CA ASN A 163 16.44 6.20 -1.06
C ASN A 163 15.98 7.51 -1.73
N THR A 164 16.50 8.63 -1.23
CA THR A 164 16.12 9.98 -1.70
C THR A 164 16.38 10.18 -3.20
N VAL A 165 17.45 9.59 -3.75
CA VAL A 165 17.73 9.66 -5.19
C VAL A 165 16.61 9.01 -6.00
N LEU A 166 16.18 7.79 -5.63
CA LEU A 166 15.03 7.15 -6.27
C LEU A 166 13.75 7.99 -6.15
N HIS A 167 13.55 8.66 -5.01
CA HIS A 167 12.39 9.54 -4.82
C HIS A 167 12.43 10.74 -5.76
N THR A 168 13.59 11.36 -5.97
CA THR A 168 13.71 12.48 -6.93
C THR A 168 13.40 12.05 -8.37
N ILE A 169 13.76 10.82 -8.74
CA ILE A 169 13.43 10.26 -10.05
C ILE A 169 11.91 10.08 -10.17
N GLY A 170 11.27 9.40 -9.22
CA GLY A 170 9.81 9.26 -9.20
C GLY A 170 9.10 10.62 -9.24
N ALA A 171 9.59 11.59 -8.46
CA ALA A 171 9.05 12.94 -8.43
C ALA A 171 9.14 13.66 -9.79
N SER A 172 10.20 13.42 -10.57
CA SER A 172 10.28 13.94 -11.93
C SER A 172 9.16 13.43 -12.85
N TYR A 173 8.59 12.27 -12.55
CA TYR A 173 7.42 11.70 -13.23
C TYR A 173 6.08 12.07 -12.61
N ASN A 174 6.02 12.88 -11.54
CA ASN A 174 4.84 13.09 -10.69
C ASN A 174 4.36 11.80 -10.00
N VAL A 175 5.30 10.94 -9.61
CA VAL A 175 5.07 9.72 -8.82
C VAL A 175 5.85 9.86 -7.51
N ILE A 176 5.17 10.35 -6.47
CA ILE A 176 5.77 10.81 -5.21
C ILE A 176 5.79 9.66 -4.20
N LYS A 177 6.95 9.41 -3.60
CA LYS A 177 7.13 8.42 -2.52
C LYS A 177 6.46 8.90 -1.23
N ARG A 178 5.73 8.02 -0.54
CA ARG A 178 5.43 8.18 0.89
C ARG A 178 6.56 7.61 1.74
N THR A 179 7.33 8.43 2.45
CA THR A 179 8.53 7.99 3.16
C THR A 179 8.26 7.20 4.45
N THR A 180 7.01 7.13 4.90
CA THR A 180 6.58 6.36 6.08
C THR A 180 5.92 5.04 5.74
N ASP A 181 5.83 4.68 4.45
CA ASP A 181 5.11 3.50 3.95
C ASP A 181 5.86 2.93 2.75
N ALA A 182 6.74 1.96 2.99
CA ALA A 182 7.71 1.45 2.00
C ALA A 182 7.16 1.19 0.59
N PRO A 183 6.05 0.46 0.39
CA PRO A 183 5.55 0.19 -0.96
C PRO A 183 4.89 1.39 -1.65
N HIS A 184 4.44 2.41 -0.91
CA HIS A 184 3.47 3.39 -1.42
C HIS A 184 4.09 4.52 -2.24
N TRP A 185 3.51 4.74 -3.43
CA TRP A 185 3.76 5.87 -4.33
C TRP A 185 2.43 6.45 -4.82
N SER A 186 2.32 7.78 -4.91
CA SER A 186 1.08 8.41 -5.35
C SER A 186 1.31 9.75 -6.03
N VAL A 187 0.24 10.40 -6.47
CA VAL A 187 0.30 11.74 -7.08
C VAL A 187 0.89 12.81 -6.15
N ASN A 188 0.88 12.60 -4.83
CA ASN A 188 1.29 13.60 -3.84
C ASN A 188 1.95 13.02 -2.57
N GLY A 189 2.20 11.71 -2.51
CA GLY A 189 2.79 11.02 -1.35
C GLY A 189 1.78 10.64 -0.25
N GLY A 190 0.48 10.93 -0.42
CA GLY A 190 -0.60 10.48 0.47
C GLY A 190 -1.40 9.31 -0.06
#